data_AF-A0A7C6R4D9-F1
#
_entry.id   AF-A0A7C6R4D9-F1
#
_cell.length_a   1.000
_cell.length_b   1.000
_cell.length_c   1.000
_cell.angle_alpha   90.00
_cell.angle_beta   90.00
_cell.angle_gamma   90.00
#
_symmetry.space_group_name_H-M   'P 1'
#
loop_
_entity.id
_entity.type
_entity.pdbx_description
1 polymer ?
#
loop_
_entity_poly.entity_id
_entity_poly.type
_entity_poly.pdbx_seq_one_letter_code
_entity_poly.pdbx_strand_id
1 'polypeptide(L)' 'MGTIIAGTLAGTLARLFMLHLDYRQYPGYPHGYLSHLSLGFIAAALGAVAVPAILKPDFT' A
#
# COMPACT_ATOMS: atom_id res chain seq x y z
N MET A 1 -8.85 -9.54 10.89
CA MET A 1 -9.02 -9.48 9.42
C MET A 1 -9.64 -8.19 8.92
N GLY A 2 -10.75 -7.69 9.50
CA GLY A 2 -11.35 -6.43 9.05
C GLY A 2 -10.40 -5.22 9.02
N THR A 3 -9.57 -5.05 10.05
CA THR A 3 -8.55 -3.98 10.12
C THR A 3 -7.47 -4.10 9.05
N ILE A 4 -7.03 -5.33 8.76
CA ILE A 4 -6.02 -5.62 7.74
C ILE A 4 -6.58 -5.24 6.36
N ILE A 5 -7.79 -5.70 6.04
CA ILE A 5 -8.44 -5.40 4.75
C ILE A 5 -8.64 -3.90 4.58
N ALA A 6 -9.16 -3.22 5.62
CA ALA A 6 -9.37 -1.77 5.58
C ALA A 6 -8.06 -1.00 5.40
N GLY A 7 -6.99 -1.38 6.12
CA GLY A 7 -5.67 -0.76 6.02
C GLY A 7 -5.03 -0.96 4.65
N THR A 8 -5.07 -2.17 4.10
CA THR A 8 -4.56 -2.48 2.77
C THR A 8 -5.32 -1.68 1.70
N LEU A 9 -6.66 -1.63 1.78
CA LEU A 9 -7.47 -0.85 0.84
C LEU A 9 -7.18 0.64 0.93
N ALA A 10 -7.15 1.20 2.15
CA ALA A 10 -6.87 2.62 2.35
C ALA A 10 -5.50 3.02 1.80
N GLY A 11 -4.45 2.24 2.08
CA GLY A 11 -3.10 2.51 1.55
C GLY A 11 -3.01 2.36 0.03
N THR A 12 -3.69 1.37 -0.54
CA THR A 12 -3.73 1.15 -2.00
C THR A 12 -4.48 2.29 -2.70
N LEU A 13 -5.61 2.73 -2.15
CA LEU A 13 -6.38 3.86 -2.66
C LEU A 13 -5.60 5.18 -2.54
N ALA A 14 -4.92 5.41 -1.43
CA ALA A 14 -4.05 6.58 -1.27
C ALA A 14 -2.98 6.64 -2.38
N ARG A 15 -2.40 5.48 -2.74
CA ARG A 15 -1.44 5.40 -3.85
C ARG A 15 -2.07 5.71 -5.21
N LEU A 16 -3.29 5.23 -5.46
CA LEU A 16 -4.04 5.55 -6.67
C LEU A 16 -4.33 7.06 -6.76
N PHE A 17 -4.77 7.67 -5.65
CA PHE A 17 -5.03 9.11 -5.60
C PHE A 17 -3.77 9.95 -5.84
N MET A 18 -2.62 9.59 -5.25
CA MET A 18 -1.36 10.31 -5.50
C MET A 18 -0.94 10.24 -6.98
N LEU A 19 -1.01 9.06 -7.60
CA LEU A 19 -0.68 8.92 -9.02
C LEU A 19 -1.60 9.75 -9.92
N HIS A 20 -2.87 9.91 -9.52
CA HIS A 20 -3.82 10.74 -10.26
C HIS A 20 -3.53 12.25 -10.11
N LEU A 21 -3.25 12.71 -8.90
CA LEU A 21 -2.98 14.13 -8.62
C LEU A 21 -1.69 14.62 -9.26
N ASP A 22 -0.63 13.80 -9.22
CA ASP A 22 0.71 14.18 -9.64
C ASP A 22 1.15 13.51 -10.95
N TYR A 23 0.22 13.26 -11.86
CA TYR A 23 0.48 12.50 -13.10
C TYR A 23 1.67 13.04 -13.94
N ARG A 24 1.97 14.35 -13.84
CA ARG A 24 3.09 15.01 -14.54
C ARG A 24 4.46 14.74 -13.90
N GLN A 25 4.52 14.32 -12.64
CA GLN A 25 5.75 13.98 -11.93
C GLN A 25 6.21 12.54 -12.18
N TYR A 26 5.43 11.75 -12.91
CA TYR A 26 5.71 10.34 -13.19
C TYR A 26 6.02 10.12 -14.69
N PRO A 27 7.21 10.55 -15.18
CA PRO A 27 7.58 10.47 -16.59
C PRO A 27 7.74 9.03 -17.10
N GLY A 28 7.84 8.04 -16.21
CA GLY A 28 8.03 6.62 -16.54
C GLY A 28 6.76 5.87 -16.95
N TYR A 29 5.72 6.53 -17.45
CA TYR A 29 4.48 5.84 -17.85
C TYR A 29 4.75 4.81 -18.99
N PRO A 30 4.21 3.59 -18.92
CA PRO A 30 3.36 3.01 -17.86
C PRO A 30 4.16 2.28 -16.77
N HIS A 31 5.45 1.98 -16.99
CA HIS A 31 6.23 1.12 -16.11
C HIS A 31 6.36 1.68 -14.68
N GLY A 32 6.58 2.99 -14.53
CA GLY A 32 6.66 3.65 -13.24
C GLY A 32 5.35 3.52 -12.45
N TYR A 33 4.20 3.58 -13.11
CA TYR A 33 2.90 3.38 -12.46
C TYR A 33 2.76 1.97 -11.92
N LEU A 34 3.15 0.95 -12.71
CA LEU A 34 3.11 -0.43 -12.26
C LEU A 34 3.99 -0.64 -11.02
N SER A 35 5.20 -0.06 -11.00
CA SER A 35 6.07 -0.10 -9.81
C SER A 35 5.45 0.59 -8.61
N HIS A 36 4.86 1.78 -8.79
CA HIS A 36 4.20 2.53 -7.73
C HIS A 36 3.00 1.80 -7.12
N LEU A 37 2.18 1.16 -7.96
CA LEU A 37 1.04 0.36 -7.52
C LEU A 37 1.47 -0.94 -6.85
N SER A 38 2.44 -1.65 -7.43
CA SER A 38 2.94 -2.92 -6.88
C SER A 38 3.59 -2.71 -5.51
N LEU A 39 4.56 -1.79 -5.44
CA LEU A 39 5.26 -1.48 -4.18
C LEU A 39 4.31 -0.84 -3.15
N GLY A 40 3.38 0.00 -3.61
CA GLY A 40 2.38 0.63 -2.75
C GLY A 40 1.43 -0.37 -2.13
N PHE A 41 0.93 -1.34 -2.91
CA PHE A 41 0.08 -2.42 -2.43
C PHE A 41 0.83 -3.32 -1.43
N ILE A 42 2.07 -3.72 -1.75
CA ILE A 42 2.92 -4.53 -0.84
C ILE A 42 3.14 -3.78 0.47
N ALA A 43 3.51 -2.50 0.42
CA ALA A 43 3.71 -1.67 1.60
C ALA A 43 2.42 -1.52 2.44
N ALA A 44 1.27 -1.29 1.79
CA ALA A 44 -0.02 -1.19 2.48
C ALA A 44 -0.41 -2.50 3.17
N ALA A 45 -0.23 -3.64 2.51
CA ALA A 45 -0.52 -4.95 3.08
C ALA A 45 0.40 -5.28 4.27
N LEU A 46 1.71 -5.07 4.12
CA LEU A 46 2.67 -5.27 5.20
C LEU A 46 2.38 -4.36 6.40
N GLY A 47 2.12 -3.07 6.15
CA GLY A 47 1.76 -2.11 7.20
C GLY A 47 0.46 -2.48 7.93
N ALA A 48 -0.56 -2.93 7.19
CA ALA A 48 -1.83 -3.35 7.76
C ALA A 48 -1.71 -4.60 8.65
N VAL A 49 -0.76 -5.50 8.34
CA VAL A 49 -0.44 -6.69 9.14
C VAL A 49 0.48 -6.37 10.32
N ALA A 50 1.35 -5.35 10.22
CA ALA A 50 2.35 -5.05 11.25
C ALA A 50 1.72 -4.77 12.63
N VAL A 51 0.68 -3.95 12.69
CA VAL A 51 0.01 -3.59 13.97
C VAL A 51 -0.56 -4.81 14.69
N PRO A 52 -1.42 -5.65 14.07
CA PRO A 52 -1.93 -6.84 14.76
C PRO A 52 -0.83 -7.86 15.08
N ALA A 53 0.21 -7.97 14.26
CA ALA A 53 1.33 -8.89 14.50
C ALA A 53 2.16 -8.50 15.74
N ILE A 54 2.34 -7.21 15.99
CA ILE A 54 3.02 -6.72 17.21
C ILE A 54 2.12 -6.84 18.45
N LEU A 55 0.81 -6.63 18.30
CA LEU A 55 -0.13 -6.63 19.42
C LEU A 55 -0.44 -8.05 19.94
N LYS A 56 -0.40 -9.05 19.05
CA LYS A 56 -0.50 -10.48 19.40
C LYS A 56 0.65 -11.21 18.74
N PRO A 57 1.85 -11.10 19.32
CA PRO A 57 3.04 -11.75 18.78
C PRO A 57 2.93 -13.27 18.98
N ASP A 58 3.28 -14.02 17.95
CA ASP A 58 3.32 -15.49 17.97
C ASP A 58 4.80 -15.93 17.86
N PHE A 59 5.61 -15.48 18.82
CA PHE A 59 7.03 -15.84 18.91
C PHE A 59 7.18 -17.05 19.84
N THR A 60 7.69 -18.18 19.32
CA THR A 60 8.13 -19.35 20.08
C THR A 60 9.64 -19.45 20.09
#